data_AF-B4KPY4-F1
#
_entry.id   AF-B4KPY4-F1
#
_cell.length_a   1.000
_cell.length_b   1.000
_cell.length_c   1.000
_cell.angle_alpha   90.00
_cell.angle_beta   90.00
_cell.angle_gamma   90.00
#
_symmetry.space_group_name_H-M   'P 1'
#
loop_
_entity.id
_entity.type
_entity.pdbx_description
1 polymer ?
#
loop_
_entity_poly.entity_id
_entity_poly.type
_entity_poly.pdbx_seq_one_letter_code
_entity_poly.pdbx_strand_id
1 'polypeptide(L)'
;MPLVVTPNDTVPDVKALWKNETLNREHYLCQMSPGYSCVKYSYIFKGGIQNITYMCAKVNNSNGCYRETQATGMQVEACVCTSKLGLIPCNCSPTALSRPILGLAIALLSVFIAVK
;
A
#
# COMPACT_ATOMS: atom_id res chain seq x y z
N MET A 1 4.40 2.99 -13.71
CA MET A 1 3.81 4.35 -13.73
C MET A 1 3.22 4.63 -12.35
N PRO A 2 3.42 5.83 -11.77
CA PRO A 2 2.68 6.22 -10.57
C PRO A 2 1.17 6.27 -10.87
N LEU A 3 0.33 6.09 -9.85
CA LEU A 3 -1.10 6.42 -9.91
C LEU A 3 -1.24 7.95 -10.07
N VAL A 4 -1.06 8.38 -11.33
CA VAL A 4 -1.50 9.59 -12.05
C VAL A 4 -1.34 10.93 -11.33
N VAL A 5 -0.56 11.79 -11.97
CA VAL A 5 -0.76 13.25 -11.93
C VAL A 5 -1.74 13.57 -13.06
N THR A 6 -2.84 14.28 -12.79
CA THR A 6 -3.73 14.72 -13.89
C THR A 6 -2.97 15.71 -14.79
N PRO A 7 -3.35 15.90 -16.07
CA PRO A 7 -2.70 16.89 -16.94
C PRO A 7 -2.72 18.33 -16.40
N ASN A 8 -3.54 18.59 -15.37
CA ASN A 8 -3.79 19.89 -14.77
C ASN A 8 -3.24 19.99 -13.33
N ASP A 9 -2.30 19.12 -12.94
CA ASP A 9 -1.66 19.09 -11.60
C ASP A 9 -2.61 18.90 -10.40
N THR A 10 -3.89 18.62 -10.67
CA THR A 10 -4.88 18.31 -9.63
C THR A 10 -4.74 16.86 -9.17
N VAL A 11 -4.98 16.63 -7.88
CA VAL A 11 -5.01 15.28 -7.29
C VAL A 11 -6.19 14.53 -7.92
N PRO A 12 -5.96 13.39 -8.61
CA PRO A 12 -7.06 12.64 -9.20
C PRO A 12 -7.95 12.05 -8.12
N ASP A 13 -9.27 12.16 -8.31
CA ASP A 13 -10.22 11.39 -7.50
C ASP A 13 -10.14 9.91 -7.91
N VAL A 14 -9.28 9.18 -7.21
CA VAL A 14 -9.06 7.74 -7.42
C VAL A 14 -10.33 6.90 -7.25
N LYS A 15 -11.32 7.36 -6.47
CA LYS A 15 -12.61 6.66 -6.33
C LYS A 15 -13.48 6.88 -7.56
N ALA A 16 -13.50 8.09 -8.11
CA ALA A 16 -14.21 8.39 -9.35
C ALA A 16 -13.59 7.64 -10.54
N LEU A 17 -12.26 7.59 -10.64
CA LEU A 17 -11.54 6.83 -11.66
C LEU A 17 -11.89 5.34 -11.65
N TRP A 18 -12.09 4.76 -10.46
CA TRP A 18 -12.43 3.35 -10.33
C TRP A 18 -13.92 3.08 -10.62
N LYS A 19 -14.82 3.92 -10.11
CA LYS A 19 -16.27 3.74 -10.24
C LYS A 19 -16.81 4.05 -11.63
N ASN A 20 -16.15 4.93 -12.38
CA ASN A 20 -16.63 5.33 -13.69
C ASN A 20 -16.03 4.44 -14.79
N GLU A 21 -16.83 3.52 -15.32
CA GLU A 21 -16.41 2.56 -16.35
C GLU A 21 -16.14 3.20 -17.72
N THR A 22 -16.57 4.45 -17.92
CA THR A 22 -16.37 5.20 -19.17
C THR A 22 -14.98 5.85 -19.29
N LEU A 23 -14.24 5.97 -18.18
CA LEU A 23 -12.87 6.45 -18.18
C LEU A 23 -11.94 5.35 -18.71
N ASN A 24 -11.07 5.70 -19.65
CA ASN A 24 -10.09 4.78 -20.20
C ASN A 24 -9.05 4.41 -19.12
N ARG A 25 -9.36 3.36 -18.34
CA ARG A 25 -8.60 2.91 -17.17
C ARG A 25 -7.12 2.64 -17.48
N GLU A 26 -6.80 2.30 -18.73
CA GLU A 26 -5.45 2.01 -19.20
C GLU A 26 -4.51 3.22 -19.14
N HIS A 27 -5.06 4.44 -19.19
CA HIS A 27 -4.29 5.68 -19.15
C HIS A 27 -3.99 6.15 -17.71
N TYR A 28 -4.71 5.59 -16.72
CA TYR A 28 -4.70 6.12 -15.36
C TYR A 28 -4.31 5.10 -14.29
N LEU A 29 -4.30 3.83 -14.64
CA LEU A 29 -4.03 2.75 -13.72
C LEU A 29 -2.98 1.87 -14.37
N CYS A 30 -2.02 1.37 -13.59
CA CYS A 30 -1.14 0.38 -14.18
C CYS A 30 -1.97 -0.84 -14.56
N GLN A 31 -1.82 -1.29 -15.79
CA GLN A 31 -2.30 -2.61 -16.16
C GLN A 31 -1.46 -3.66 -15.43
N MET A 32 -2.13 -4.53 -14.68
CA MET A 32 -1.48 -5.67 -14.04
C MET A 32 -1.12 -6.68 -15.14
N SER A 33 0.10 -6.58 -15.65
CA SER A 33 0.69 -7.56 -16.56
C SER A 33 1.58 -8.55 -15.79
N PRO A 34 1.79 -9.78 -16.29
CA PRO A 34 2.73 -10.72 -15.69
C PRO A 34 4.10 -10.07 -15.45
N GLY A 35 4.63 -10.23 -14.23
CA GLY A 35 5.90 -9.65 -13.81
C GLY A 35 5.83 -8.24 -13.20
N TYR A 36 4.65 -7.59 -13.15
CA TYR A 36 4.45 -6.34 -12.42
C TYR A 36 3.77 -6.58 -11.07
N SER A 37 4.22 -5.83 -10.05
CA SER A 37 3.61 -5.79 -8.73
C SER A 37 3.19 -4.37 -8.37
N CYS A 38 2.19 -4.25 -7.50
CA CYS A 38 1.81 -2.98 -6.92
C CYS A 38 2.82 -2.61 -5.83
N VAL A 39 3.30 -1.37 -5.88
CA VAL A 39 4.28 -0.84 -4.95
C VAL A 39 3.77 0.44 -4.32
N LYS A 40 4.03 0.62 -3.03
CA LYS A 40 3.82 1.85 -2.28
C LYS A 40 5.16 2.27 -1.67
N TYR A 41 5.65 3.43 -2.07
CA TYR A 41 6.80 4.09 -1.45
C TYR A 41 6.30 5.12 -0.44
N SER A 42 6.77 5.04 0.80
CA SER A 42 6.49 6.01 1.85
C SER A 42 7.80 6.63 2.32
N TYR A 43 7.89 7.96 2.30
CA TYR A 43 8.99 8.72 2.88
C TYR A 43 8.56 9.23 4.25
N ILE A 44 9.20 8.76 5.30
CA ILE A 44 8.81 8.99 6.69
C ILE A 44 9.96 9.72 7.39
N PHE A 45 9.66 10.83 8.05
CA PHE A 45 10.64 11.58 8.83
C PHE A 45 10.07 11.93 10.20
N LYS A 46 10.79 11.58 11.27
CA LYS A 46 10.35 11.76 12.67
C LYS A 46 8.93 11.20 12.94
N GLY A 47 8.60 10.06 12.32
CA GLY A 47 7.29 9.41 12.43
C GLY A 47 6.17 10.02 11.56
N GLY A 48 6.40 11.17 10.93
CA GLY A 48 5.47 11.79 9.98
C GLY A 48 5.74 11.34 8.54
N ILE A 49 4.67 11.04 7.80
CA ILE A 49 4.78 10.75 6.37
C ILE A 49 4.93 12.07 5.60
N GLN A 50 6.04 12.21 4.89
CA GLN A 50 6.36 13.39 4.08
C GLN A 50 5.90 13.24 2.63
N ASN A 51 5.97 12.02 2.08
CA ASN A 51 5.50 11.74 0.74
C ASN A 51 5.09 10.26 0.60
N ILE A 52 4.07 9.99 -0.22
CA ILE A 52 3.67 8.64 -0.61
C ILE A 52 3.51 8.58 -2.11
N THR A 53 4.12 7.59 -2.74
CA THR A 53 3.94 7.30 -4.15
C THR A 53 3.44 5.87 -4.33
N TYR A 54 2.31 5.74 -5.02
CA TYR A 54 1.73 4.46 -5.39
C TYR A 54 2.04 4.22 -6.86
N MET A 55 2.59 3.06 -7.20
CA MET A 55 2.95 2.74 -8.58
C MET A 55 2.90 1.24 -8.81
N CYS A 56 3.15 0.83 -10.05
CA CYS A 56 3.44 -0.56 -10.36
C CYS A 56 4.80 -0.66 -11.01
N ALA A 57 5.56 -1.65 -10.55
CA ALA A 57 6.95 -1.84 -10.89
C ALA A 57 7.25 -3.34 -11.01
N LYS A 58 8.28 -3.67 -11.77
CA LYS A 58 8.89 -5.00 -11.71
C LYS A 58 9.77 -5.02 -10.47
N VAL A 59 9.51 -5.95 -9.56
CA VAL A 59 10.27 -6.06 -8.31
C VAL A 59 10.84 -7.46 -8.23
N ASN A 60 12.13 -7.56 -7.93
CA ASN A 60 12.77 -8.84 -7.66
C ASN A 60 12.55 -9.23 -6.19
N ASN A 61 11.28 -9.22 -5.75
CA ASN A 61 10.91 -9.55 -4.38
C ASN A 61 9.45 -9.99 -4.28
N SER A 62 9.13 -10.72 -3.22
CA SER A 62 7.77 -11.17 -2.92
C SER A 62 6.95 -10.08 -2.21
N ASN A 63 5.69 -10.39 -1.90
CA ASN A 63 4.82 -9.48 -1.16
C ASN A 63 5.40 -9.17 0.23
N GLY A 64 5.46 -7.90 0.62
CA GLY A 64 6.04 -7.48 1.90
C GLY A 64 6.44 -6.00 1.91
N CYS A 65 6.88 -5.50 3.06
CA CYS A 65 7.37 -4.13 3.20
C CYS A 65 8.84 -4.12 3.62
N TYR A 66 9.64 -3.32 2.94
CA TYR A 66 11.06 -3.13 3.19
C TYR A 66 11.29 -1.70 3.63
N ARG A 67 12.13 -1.52 4.65
CA ARG A 67 12.44 -0.19 5.19
C ARG A 67 13.93 0.03 5.21
N GLU A 68 14.33 1.21 4.75
CA GLU A 68 15.70 1.69 4.83
C GLU A 68 15.72 3.03 5.57
N THR A 69 16.66 3.19 6.51
CA THR A 69 16.87 4.47 7.19
C THR A 69 18.10 5.14 6.62
N GLN A 70 17.92 6.30 6.01
CA GLN A 70 19.01 7.11 5.48
C GLN A 70 19.77 7.82 6.59
N ALA A 71 21.01 8.23 6.32
CA ALA A 71 21.85 8.99 7.26
C ALA A 71 21.19 10.31 7.72
N THR A 72 20.28 10.87 6.92
CA THR A 72 19.49 12.07 7.26
C THR A 72 18.42 11.82 8.34
N GLY A 73 18.18 10.57 8.72
CA GLY A 73 17.08 10.15 9.59
C GLY A 73 15.74 9.93 8.86
N MET A 74 15.74 10.04 7.52
CA MET A 74 14.59 9.71 6.68
C MET A 74 14.46 8.19 6.55
N GLN A 75 13.27 7.65 6.83
CA GLN A 75 12.91 6.27 6.58
C GLN A 75 12.17 6.16 5.26
N VAL A 76 12.70 5.38 4.32
CA VAL A 76 12.04 5.03 3.08
C VAL A 76 11.47 3.62 3.21
N GLU A 77 10.15 3.50 3.07
CA GLU A 77 9.44 2.22 3.08
C GLU A 77 8.96 1.89 1.67
N ALA A 78 9.23 0.67 1.20
CA ALA A 78 8.69 0.12 -0.03
C ALA A 78 7.83 -1.11 0.29
N CYS A 79 6.52 -1.01 0.12
CA CYS A 79 5.60 -2.13 0.26
C CYS A 79 5.21 -2.68 -1.11
N VAL A 80 5.41 -3.97 -1.32
CA VAL A 80 5.09 -4.71 -2.54
C VAL A 80 3.91 -5.63 -2.27
N CYS A 81 2.95 -5.66 -3.19
CA CYS A 81 1.87 -6.61 -3.16
C CYS A 81 1.41 -6.95 -4.58
N THR A 82 0.85 -8.15 -4.76
CA THR A 82 0.36 -8.63 -6.06
C THR A 82 -1.17 -8.54 -6.09
N SER A 83 -1.71 -7.68 -6.94
CA SER A 83 -3.16 -7.53 -7.13
C SER A 83 -3.71 -8.63 -8.05
N LYS A 84 -5.00 -8.97 -7.89
CA LYS A 84 -5.70 -9.83 -8.84
C LYS A 84 -6.27 -8.99 -9.98
N LEU A 85 -6.34 -9.57 -11.19
CA LEU A 85 -6.94 -8.93 -12.35
C LEU A 85 -8.40 -8.53 -12.06
N GLY A 86 -8.79 -7.33 -12.49
CA GLY A 86 -10.14 -6.79 -12.31
C GLY A 86 -10.47 -6.25 -10.91
N LEU A 87 -9.54 -6.34 -9.95
CA LEU A 87 -9.74 -5.82 -8.59
C LEU A 87 -8.95 -4.52 -8.36
N ILE A 88 -9.38 -3.76 -7.33
CA ILE A 88 -8.68 -2.57 -6.85
C ILE A 88 -7.25 -2.94 -6.44
N PRO A 89 -6.24 -2.11 -6.75
CA PRO A 89 -4.85 -2.35 -6.34
C PRO A 89 -4.69 -2.59 -4.82
N CYS A 90 -3.94 -3.63 -4.46
CA CYS A 90 -3.68 -3.99 -3.06
C CYS A 90 -2.81 -2.97 -2.31
N ASN A 91 -2.09 -2.10 -3.04
CA ASN A 91 -1.25 -1.08 -2.43
C ASN A 91 -2.07 0.07 -1.83
N CYS A 92 -3.40 0.03 -1.89
CA CYS A 92 -4.30 0.94 -1.17
C CYS A 92 -4.30 0.73 0.35
N SER A 93 -3.77 -0.38 0.88
CA SER A 93 -3.84 -0.64 2.32
C SER A 93 -2.92 0.31 3.10
N PRO A 94 -3.42 0.95 4.19
CA PRO A 94 -2.54 1.49 5.21
C PRO A 94 -1.64 0.35 5.67
N THR A 95 -0.39 0.69 5.97
CA THR A 95 0.61 -0.25 6.49
C THR A 95 -0.08 -1.13 7.52
N ALA A 96 -0.12 -2.45 7.26
CA ALA A 96 -0.69 -3.38 8.20
C ALA A 96 0.17 -3.26 9.45
N LEU A 97 -0.30 -2.47 10.42
CA LEU A 97 0.16 -2.57 11.79
C LEU A 97 -0.08 -4.04 12.11
N SER A 98 0.99 -4.82 12.29
CA SER A 98 0.83 -6.13 12.90
C SER A 98 -0.01 -5.88 14.15
N ARG A 99 -1.09 -6.64 14.33
CA ARG A 99 -2.01 -6.48 15.46
C ARG A 99 -1.65 -7.53 16.52
N PRO A 100 -0.49 -7.47 17.21
CA PRO A 100 -0.19 -8.39 18.29
C PRO A 100 -1.19 -8.23 19.45
N ILE A 101 -1.85 -7.07 19.52
CA ILE A 101 -2.88 -6.74 20.52
C ILE A 101 -4.07 -7.71 20.44
N LEU A 102 -4.45 -8.17 19.25
CA LEU A 102 -5.59 -9.10 19.10
C LEU A 102 -5.24 -10.50 19.65
N GLY A 103 -4.00 -10.96 19.44
CA GLY A 103 -3.52 -12.23 19.98
C GLY A 103 -3.43 -12.21 21.51
N LEU A 104 -2.95 -11.10 22.08
CA LEU A 104 -2.85 -10.95 23.54
C LEU A 104 -4.23 -10.87 24.20
N ALA A 105 -5.19 -10.20 23.57
CA ALA A 105 -6.57 -10.11 24.07
C ALA A 105 -7.27 -11.48 24.12
N ILE A 106 -7.08 -12.31 23.09
CA ILE A 106 -7.63 -13.68 23.05
C ILE A 106 -7.00 -14.56 24.12
N ALA A 107 -5.68 -14.46 24.32
CA ALA A 107 -4.98 -15.21 25.37
C ALA A 107 -5.42 -14.81 26.79
N LEU A 108 -5.65 -13.52 27.03
CA LEU A 108 -6.16 -13.06 28.33
C LEU A 108 -7.60 -13.51 28.56
N LEU A 109 -8.46 -13.48 27.53
CA LEU A 109 -9.82 -13.99 27.62
C LEU A 109 -9.88 -15.49 27.91
N SER A 110 -9.03 -16.30 27.28
CA SER A 110 -8.99 -17.74 27.53
C SER A 110 -8.49 -18.06 28.94
N VAL A 111 -7.53 -17.31 29.48
CA VAL A 111 -7.10 -17.44 30.88
C VAL A 111 -8.22 -17.05 31.85
N PHE A 112 -8.95 -15.95 31.58
CA PHE A 112 -10.10 -15.54 32.40
C PHE A 112 -11.22 -16.58 32.43
N ILE A 113 -11.47 -17.27 31.31
CA ILE A 113 -12.47 -18.35 31.23
C ILE A 113 -11.97 -19.61 31.95
N ALA A 114 -10.67 -19.91 31.90
CA ALA A 114 -10.10 -21.11 32.53
C ALA A 114 -9.92 -21.01 34.06
N VAL A 115 -9.84 -19.80 34.60
CA VAL A 115 -9.66 -19.54 36.05
C VAL A 115 -11.00 -19.32 36.78
N LYS A 116 -12.12 -19.30 36.05
CA LYS A 116 -13.47 -19.22 36.59
C LYS A 116 -14.16 -20.58 36.54
#